data_AF-A0A832ZQ01-F1
#
_entry.id   AF-A0A832ZQ01-F1
#
_cell.length_a   1.000
_cell.length_b   1.000
_cell.length_c   1.000
_cell.angle_alpha   90.00
_cell.angle_beta   90.00
_cell.angle_gamma   90.00
#
_symmetry.space_group_name_H-M   'P 1'
#
loop_
_entity.id
_entity.type
_entity.pdbx_description
1 polymer ?
#
loop_
_entity_poly.entity_id
_entity_poly.type
_entity_poly.pdbx_seq_one_letter_code
_entity_poly.pdbx_strand_id
1 'polypeptide(L)' 'MKYSRGFWKICIVLLILAYIPIIGLPLFNSEKPYLAGLPLVWFYSVVWVILVFILLLLVYFIDRRIGGIFE' A
#
# COMPACT_ATOMS: atom_id res chain seq x y z
N MET A 1 -7.09 24.85 7.12
CA MET A 1 -7.09 23.55 7.84
C MET A 1 -5.66 23.18 8.20
N LYS A 2 -5.36 22.91 9.48
CA LYS A 2 -4.01 22.57 9.94
C LYS A 2 -4.00 21.11 10.37
N TYR A 3 -3.50 20.23 9.52
CA TYR A 3 -3.32 18.82 9.90
C TYR A 3 -2.44 18.72 11.16
N SER A 4 -2.88 17.90 12.11
CA SER A 4 -2.10 17.61 13.31
C SER A 4 -0.81 16.90 12.93
N ARG A 5 0.27 17.10 13.71
CA ARG A 5 1.51 16.33 13.58
C ARG A 5 1.25 14.81 13.65
N GLY A 6 0.18 14.38 14.32
CA GLY A 6 -0.23 12.98 14.36
C GLY A 6 -0.69 12.44 13.00
N PHE A 7 -1.42 13.23 12.22
CA PHE A 7 -1.90 12.84 10.89
C PHE A 7 -0.75 12.59 9.93
N TRP A 8 0.24 13.48 9.90
CA TRP A 8 1.45 13.32 9.09
C TRP A 8 2.20 12.03 9.40
N LYS A 9 2.32 11.67 10.69
CA LYS A 9 2.93 10.40 11.10
C LYS A 9 2.16 9.20 10.53
N ILE A 10 0.83 9.23 10.56
CA ILE A 10 -0.01 8.18 9.99
C ILE A 10 0.19 8.08 8.48
N CYS A 11 0.16 9.20 7.75
CA CYS A 11 0.39 9.21 6.30
C CYS A 11 1.78 8.65 5.94
N ILE A 12 2.83 9.02 6.70
CA ILE A 12 4.18 8.50 6.49
C ILE A 12 4.21 6.97 6.70
N VAL A 13 3.59 6.47 7.76
CA VAL A 13 3.52 5.02 8.02
C VAL A 13 2.77 4.29 6.90
N LEU A 14 1.65 4.83 6.43
CA LEU A 14 0.86 4.25 5.34
C LEU A 14 1.63 4.27 4.02
N LEU A 15 2.38 5.34 3.73
CA LEU A 15 3.27 5.43 2.56
C LEU A 15 4.39 4.39 2.63
N ILE A 16 5.04 4.25 3.78
CA ILE A 16 6.08 3.22 3.96
C ILE A 16 5.47 1.84 3.72
N LEU A 17 4.31 1.55 4.30
CA LEU A 17 3.64 0.26 4.13
C LEU A 17 3.19 0.02 2.68
N ALA A 18 2.80 1.06 1.95
CA ALA A 18 2.43 0.96 0.54
C ALA A 18 3.63 0.64 -0.36
N TYR A 19 4.84 1.08 0.00
CA TYR A 19 6.03 0.95 -0.85
C TYR A 19 7.08 -0.04 -0.36
N ILE A 20 6.99 -0.52 0.89
CA ILE A 20 7.88 -1.57 1.40
C ILE A 20 7.90 -2.83 0.52
N PRO A 21 6.81 -3.22 -0.18
CA PRO A 21 6.85 -4.38 -1.07
C PRO A 21 7.74 -4.16 -2.31
N ILE A 22 8.16 -2.94 -2.66
CA ILE A 22 9.16 -2.75 -3.73
C ILE A 22 10.44 -3.52 -3.43
N ILE A 23 10.85 -3.55 -2.15
CA ILE A 23 12.08 -4.20 -1.71
C ILE A 23 12.02 -5.72 -1.95
N GLY A 24 10.81 -6.30 -1.95
CA GLY A 24 10.60 -7.71 -2.26
C GLY A 24 10.68 -8.05 -3.75
N LEU A 25 10.58 -7.08 -4.66
CA LEU A 25 10.58 -7.37 -6.10
C LEU A 25 11.82 -8.15 -6.57
N PRO A 26 13.07 -7.79 -6.21
CA PRO A 26 14.24 -8.58 -6.59
C PRO A 26 14.23 -10.00 -6.03
N LEU A 27 13.58 -10.23 -4.89
CA LEU A 27 13.48 -11.54 -4.25
C LEU A 27 12.47 -12.45 -4.96
N PHE A 28 11.38 -11.86 -5.46
CA PHE A 28 10.31 -12.60 -6.13
C PHE A 28 10.38 -12.57 -7.66
N ASN A 29 11.27 -11.76 -8.24
CA ASN A 29 11.52 -11.69 -9.68
C ASN A 29 12.39 -12.85 -10.15
N SER A 30 11.85 -14.06 -10.03
CA SER A 30 12.42 -15.29 -10.56
C SER A 30 11.44 -15.93 -11.54
N GLU A 31 11.97 -16.56 -12.59
CA GLU A 31 11.17 -17.29 -13.60
C GLU A 31 10.41 -18.47 -12.98
N LYS A 32 10.91 -18.98 -11.84
CA LYS A 32 10.32 -20.05 -11.04
C LYS A 32 10.36 -19.61 -9.56
N PRO A 33 9.38 -20.01 -8.73
CA PRO A 33 8.28 -20.93 -9.02
C PRO A 33 7.09 -20.26 -9.71
N TYR A 34 6.29 -21.09 -10.38
CA TYR A 34 4.96 -20.70 -10.86
C TYR A 34 3.93 -21.04 -9.81
N LEU A 35 3.04 -20.09 -9.50
CA LEU A 35 1.84 -20.34 -8.72
C LEU A 35 0.67 -20.33 -9.71
N ALA A 36 -0.16 -21.37 -9.73
CA ALA A 36 -1.31 -21.47 -10.64
C ALA A 36 -1.02 -21.15 -12.14
N GLY A 37 0.20 -21.46 -12.62
CA GLY A 37 0.62 -21.20 -14.00
C GLY A 37 1.16 -19.80 -14.28
N LEU A 38 1.21 -18.90 -13.29
CA LEU A 38 1.82 -17.57 -13.40
C LEU A 38 3.09 -17.47 -12.56
N PRO A 39 4.12 -16.72 -13.03
CA PRO A 39 5.30 -16.44 -12.21
C PRO A 39 4.91 -15.81 -10.86
N LEU A 40 5.59 -16.20 -9.78
CA LEU A 40 5.30 -15.74 -8.42
C LEU A 40 5.28 -14.21 -8.28
N VAL A 41 6.09 -13.49 -9.07
CA VAL A 41 6.10 -12.01 -9.11
C VAL A 41 4.72 -11.42 -9.46
N TRP A 42 3.93 -12.07 -10.30
CA TRP A 42 2.60 -11.57 -10.65
C TRP A 42 1.61 -11.72 -9.49
N PHE A 43 1.65 -12.86 -8.81
CA PHE A 43 0.87 -13.07 -7.60
C PHE A 43 1.24 -12.05 -6.52
N TYR A 44 2.54 -11.82 -6.34
CA TYR A 44 3.06 -10.79 -5.47
C TYR A 44 2.53 -9.39 -5.83
N SER A 45 2.57 -9.01 -7.12
CA SER A 45 2.06 -7.74 -7.60
C SER A 45 0.55 -7.59 -7.38
N VAL A 46 -0.25 -8.64 -7.58
CA VAL A 46 -1.71 -8.59 -7.35
C VAL A 46 -2.00 -8.37 -5.86
N VAL A 47 -1.36 -9.13 -4.98
CA VAL A 47 -1.50 -8.95 -3.52
C VAL A 47 -1.10 -7.54 -3.11
N TRP A 48 -0.03 -7.02 -3.69
CA TRP A 48 0.44 -5.67 -3.42
C TRP A 48 -0.54 -4.59 -3.90
N VAL A 49 -1.15 -4.73 -5.08
CA VAL A 49 -2.19 -3.79 -5.56
C VAL A 49 -3.38 -3.77 -4.61
N ILE A 50 -3.83 -4.93 -4.14
CA ILE A 50 -4.93 -5.03 -3.16
C ILE A 50 -4.54 -4.33 -1.86
N LEU A 51 -3.31 -4.55 -1.37
CA LEU A 51 -2.79 -3.86 -0.18
C LEU A 51 -2.84 -2.33 -0.35
N VAL A 52 -2.30 -1.80 -1.45
CA VAL A 52 -2.29 -0.34 -1.72
C VAL A 52 -3.70 0.22 -1.79
N PHE A 53 -4.62 -0.50 -2.44
CA PHE A 53 -6.03 -0.11 -2.50
C PHE A 53 -6.67 -0.02 -1.10
N ILE A 54 -6.44 -1.00 -0.24
CA ILE A 54 -6.92 -1.00 1.15
C ILE A 54 -6.33 0.18 1.93
N LEU A 55 -5.04 0.46 1.78
CA LEU A 55 -4.39 1.59 2.45
C LEU A 55 -4.97 2.93 1.98
N LEU A 56 -5.30 3.05 0.69
CA LEU A 56 -5.94 4.25 0.13
C LEU A 56 -7.35 4.47 0.70
N LEU A 57 -8.14 3.41 0.81
CA LEU A 57 -9.43 3.45 1.50
C LEU A 57 -9.28 3.87 2.96
N LEU A 58 -8.27 3.35 3.65
CA LEU A 58 -7.98 3.69 5.04
C LEU A 58 -7.63 5.19 5.18
N VAL A 59 -6.80 5.73 4.28
CA VAL A 59 -6.52 7.18 4.23
C VAL A 59 -7.80 7.98 4.05
N TYR A 60 -8.66 7.58 3.10
CA TYR A 60 -9.92 8.27 2.84
C TYR A 60 -10.82 8.30 4.08
N PHE A 61 -11.01 7.18 4.77
CA PHE A 61 -11.83 7.13 5.98
C PHE A 61 -11.23 7.91 7.15
N ILE A 62 -9.90 7.92 7.30
CA ILE A 62 -9.22 8.73 8.31
C ILE A 62 -9.40 10.22 8.01
N ASP A 63 -9.16 10.64 6.77
CA ASP A 63 -9.28 12.05 6.36
C ASP A 63 -10.72 12.54 6.56
N ARG A 64 -11.71 11.76 6.11
CA ARG A 64 -13.13 12.06 6.32
C ARG A 64 -13.49 12.18 7.81
N ARG A 65 -12.96 11.32 8.68
CA ARG A 65 -13.22 11.41 10.13
C ARG A 65 -12.65 12.67 10.77
N ILE A 66 -11.59 13.23 10.20
CA ILE A 66 -10.87 14.40 10.71
C ILE A 66 -11.44 15.70 10.12
N GLY A 67 -12.38 15.62 9.16
CA GLY A 67 -12.89 16.78 8.40
C GLY A 67 -11.86 17.31 7.42
N GLY A 68 -11.18 16.40 6.70
CA GLY A 68 -10.10 16.71 5.78
C GLY A 68 -10.54 17.12 4.36
N ILE A 69 -9.60 17.13 3.42
CA ILE A 69 -9.72 17.78 2.10
C ILE A 69 -10.76 17.12 1.18
N PHE A 70 -11.16 15.86 1.42
CA PHE A 70 -12.10 15.13 0.56
C PHE A 70 -13.59 15.40 0.86
N GLU A 71 -13.91 16.39 1.70
CA GLU A 71 -15.27 16.91 1.94
C GLU A 71 -15.58 18.18 1.13
#